data_AF-A0A059BF92-F1
#
_entry.id   AF-A0A059BF92-F1
#
_cell.length_a   1.000
_cell.length_b   1.000
_cell.length_c   1.000
_cell.angle_alpha   90.00
_cell.angle_beta   90.00
_cell.angle_gamma   90.00
#
_symmetry.space_group_name_H-M   'P 1'
#
loop_
_entity.id
_entity.type
_entity.pdbx_description
1 polymer ?
#
loop_
_entity_poly.entity_id
_entity_poly.type
_entity_poly.pdbx_seq_one_letter_code
_entity_poly.pdbx_strand_id
1 'polypeptide(L)'
;MGELAGDKHVKYILSVEKKKDSFESVVMEHLRLNGAYWGLTTLDLLGKLDTVDSDEVVSWILQCQHESGGFGGNIGHDPHLLYTLSAVQVLALFDKLDVLDINKVTDYIRALQNEDGSFSGDIWGEVDTRFSYCAICCLAILKRLDSINVEKAVRYIVSCKTLDGGFGCTPGAESHAGQK
;
A
#
# COMPACT_ATOMS: atom_id res chain seq x y z
N MET A 1 -9.24 33.96 -4.32
CA MET A 1 -8.87 32.65 -4.90
C MET A 1 -7.64 32.19 -4.14
N GLY A 2 -7.67 31.04 -3.48
CA GLY A 2 -6.51 30.54 -2.73
C GLY A 2 -5.50 29.92 -3.68
N GLU A 3 -4.21 30.25 -3.53
CA GLU A 3 -3.12 29.64 -4.28
C GLU A 3 -2.52 28.46 -3.50
N LEU A 4 -2.20 27.38 -4.20
CA LEU A 4 -1.53 26.23 -3.61
C LEU A 4 -0.05 26.57 -3.38
N ALA A 5 0.43 26.39 -2.16
CA ALA A 5 1.83 26.62 -1.79
C ALA A 5 2.75 25.46 -2.21
N GLY A 6 2.75 25.09 -3.50
CA GLY A 6 3.42 23.91 -4.05
C GLY A 6 4.89 23.77 -3.61
N ASP A 7 5.68 24.83 -3.76
CA ASP A 7 7.10 24.83 -3.39
C ASP A 7 7.33 24.56 -1.89
N LYS A 8 6.42 25.01 -1.02
CA LYS A 8 6.50 24.74 0.42
C LYS A 8 6.22 23.27 0.71
N HIS A 9 5.28 22.65 -0.01
CA HIS A 9 4.99 21.22 0.12
C HIS A 9 6.17 20.36 -0.35
N VAL A 10 6.76 20.67 -1.51
CA VAL A 10 7.96 19.99 -2.02
C VAL A 10 9.10 20.09 -1.01
N LYS A 11 9.40 21.30 -0.52
CA LYS A 11 10.46 21.51 0.47
C LYS A 11 10.21 20.74 1.77
N TYR A 12 8.96 20.66 2.22
CA TYR A 12 8.60 19.89 3.40
C TYR A 12 8.88 18.40 3.21
N ILE A 13 8.38 17.80 2.12
CA ILE A 13 8.55 16.36 1.82
C ILE A 13 10.05 16.00 1.76
N LEU A 14 10.85 16.76 1.02
CA LEU A 14 12.30 16.55 0.91
C LEU A 14 13.03 16.77 2.24
N SER A 15 12.47 17.55 3.17
CA SER A 15 13.08 17.77 4.49
C SER A 15 12.79 16.64 5.48
N VAL A 16 11.64 15.96 5.35
CA VAL A 16 11.26 14.83 6.20
C VAL A 16 12.15 13.63 5.91
N GLU A 17 12.45 13.38 4.63
CA GLU A 17 13.35 12.29 4.19
C GLU A 17 14.73 12.36 4.85
N LYS A 18 15.26 13.57 5.06
CA LYS A 18 16.60 13.82 5.64
C LYS A 18 16.68 13.66 7.15
N LYS A 19 15.56 13.65 7.88
CA LYS A 19 15.54 13.62 9.36
C LYS A 19 15.38 12.20 9.89
N LYS A 20 16.35 11.33 9.59
CA LYS A 20 16.25 9.88 9.90
C LYS A 20 16.42 9.55 11.40
N ASP A 21 17.06 10.44 12.17
CA ASP A 21 17.41 10.19 13.59
C ASP A 21 16.57 10.97 14.61
N SER A 22 15.49 11.64 14.18
CA SER A 22 14.61 12.33 15.14
C SER A 22 13.72 11.33 15.88
N PHE A 23 13.23 11.72 17.07
CA PHE A 23 12.27 10.91 17.82
C PHE A 23 11.04 10.57 16.98
N GLU A 24 10.56 11.55 16.19
CA GLU A 24 9.44 11.39 15.26
C GLU A 24 9.75 10.34 14.18
N SER A 25 10.97 10.32 13.65
CA SER A 25 11.39 9.33 12.65
C SER A 25 11.34 7.91 13.22
N VAL A 26 11.81 7.73 14.45
CA VAL A 26 11.81 6.41 15.12
C VAL A 26 10.38 5.92 15.37
N VAL A 27 9.49 6.77 15.89
CA VAL A 27 8.09 6.35 16.14
C VAL A 27 7.30 6.08 14.86
N MET A 28 7.70 6.70 13.74
CA MET A 28 7.09 6.50 12.42
C MET A 28 7.78 5.41 11.58
N GLU A 29 8.77 4.70 12.12
CA GLU A 29 9.54 3.72 11.37
C GLU A 29 8.65 2.63 10.75
N HIS A 30 7.66 2.16 11.50
CA HIS A 30 6.75 1.11 11.07
C HIS A 30 5.85 1.48 9.89
N LEU A 31 5.69 2.75 9.54
CA LEU A 31 4.88 3.20 8.38
C LEU A 31 5.71 3.89 7.31
N ARG A 32 7.04 3.75 7.35
CA ARG A 32 7.96 4.51 6.49
C ARG A 32 7.70 4.28 5.00
N LEU A 33 7.39 3.05 4.59
CA LEU A 33 7.03 2.72 3.20
C LEU A 33 5.74 3.39 2.75
N ASN A 34 4.72 3.46 3.61
CA ASN A 34 3.49 4.20 3.32
C ASN A 34 3.79 5.72 3.24
N GLY A 35 4.64 6.23 4.14
CA GLY A 35 5.10 7.61 4.10
C GLY A 35 5.82 7.97 2.81
N ALA A 36 6.68 7.07 2.32
CA ALA A 36 7.34 7.22 1.02
C ALA A 36 6.30 7.27 -0.11
N TYR A 37 5.35 6.33 -0.16
CA TYR A 37 4.26 6.36 -1.15
C TYR A 37 3.49 7.69 -1.12
N TRP A 38 3.08 8.19 0.05
CA TRP A 38 2.35 9.46 0.15
C TRP A 38 3.18 10.66 -0.30
N GLY A 39 4.44 10.73 0.12
CA GLY A 39 5.35 11.80 -0.26
C GLY A 39 5.63 11.81 -1.76
N LEU A 40 5.96 10.66 -2.33
CA LEU A 40 6.29 10.50 -3.75
C LEU A 40 5.08 10.75 -4.64
N THR A 41 3.90 10.23 -4.29
CA THR A 41 2.65 10.53 -5.01
C THR A 41 2.35 12.02 -4.98
N THR A 42 2.60 12.70 -3.86
CA THR A 42 2.43 14.15 -3.77
C THR A 42 3.40 14.90 -4.69
N LEU A 43 4.66 14.46 -4.77
CA LEU A 43 5.64 15.04 -5.68
C LEU A 43 5.26 14.81 -7.15
N ASP A 44 4.76 13.62 -7.49
CA ASP A 44 4.26 13.29 -8.83
C ASP A 44 3.08 14.20 -9.23
N LEU A 45 2.09 14.34 -8.35
CA LEU A 45 0.95 15.25 -8.56
C LEU A 45 1.36 16.71 -8.76
N LEU A 46 2.51 17.12 -8.20
CA LEU A 46 3.08 18.46 -8.36
C LEU A 46 4.05 18.58 -9.56
N GLY A 47 4.29 17.49 -10.30
CA GLY A 47 5.26 17.45 -11.39
C GLY A 47 6.71 17.64 -10.92
N LYS A 48 7.04 17.11 -9.74
CA LYS A 48 8.33 17.23 -9.05
C LYS A 48 8.91 15.89 -8.63
N LEU A 49 8.45 14.78 -9.20
CA LEU A 49 8.94 13.44 -8.89
C LEU A 49 10.44 13.28 -9.20
N ASP A 50 10.92 13.99 -10.23
CA ASP A 50 12.32 14.07 -10.67
C ASP A 50 13.27 14.72 -9.65
N THR A 51 12.74 15.31 -8.57
CA THR A 51 13.55 15.87 -7.48
C THR A 51 14.10 14.82 -6.51
N VAL A 52 13.66 13.55 -6.65
CA VAL A 52 14.09 12.42 -5.83
C VAL A 52 14.87 11.43 -6.71
N ASP A 53 15.91 10.83 -6.13
CA ASP A 53 16.65 9.75 -6.78
C ASP A 53 15.80 8.46 -6.76
N SER A 54 15.29 8.07 -7.94
CA SER A 54 14.47 6.87 -8.07
C SER A 54 15.25 5.60 -7.76
N ASP A 55 16.54 5.53 -8.07
CA ASP A 55 17.34 4.33 -7.87
C ASP A 55 17.63 4.11 -6.37
N GLU A 56 17.85 5.19 -5.62
CA GLU A 56 17.95 5.14 -4.15
C GLU A 56 16.63 4.62 -3.53
N VAL A 57 15.49 5.15 -3.96
CA VAL A 57 14.18 4.74 -3.43
C VAL A 57 13.89 3.29 -3.78
N VAL A 58 14.09 2.87 -5.03
CA VAL A 58 13.87 1.49 -5.49
C VAL A 58 14.76 0.53 -4.70
N SER A 59 16.04 0.86 -4.52
CA SER A 59 16.98 0.04 -3.75
C SER A 59 16.53 -0.14 -2.29
N TRP A 60 16.02 0.91 -1.66
CA TRP A 60 15.49 0.84 -0.31
C TRP A 60 14.20 0.01 -0.23
N ILE A 61 13.25 0.20 -1.16
CA ILE A 61 12.00 -0.58 -1.21
C ILE A 61 12.29 -2.08 -1.31
N LEU A 62 13.24 -2.47 -2.15
CA LEU A 62 13.62 -3.89 -2.31
C LEU A 62 14.22 -4.48 -1.02
N GLN A 63 14.88 -3.67 -0.19
CA GLN A 63 15.35 -4.11 1.14
C GLN A 63 14.21 -4.29 2.16
N CYS A 64 13.04 -3.69 1.92
CA CYS A 64 11.84 -3.92 2.72
C CYS A 64 11.07 -5.18 2.32
N GLN A 65 11.48 -5.88 1.26
CA GLN A 65 10.81 -7.11 0.84
C GLN A 65 11.16 -8.29 1.76
N HIS A 66 10.14 -9.00 2.21
CA HIS A 66 10.27 -10.20 3.03
C HIS A 66 10.43 -11.46 2.18
N GLU A 67 10.96 -12.53 2.78
CA GLU A 67 11.13 -13.82 2.09
C GLU A 67 9.81 -14.43 1.58
N SER A 68 8.68 -14.07 2.20
CA SER A 68 7.34 -14.50 1.79
C SER A 68 6.86 -13.84 0.49
N GLY A 69 7.48 -12.75 0.06
CA GLY A 69 7.10 -11.98 -1.13
C GLY A 69 6.44 -10.64 -0.84
N GLY A 70 5.79 -10.49 0.32
CA GLY A 70 5.24 -9.23 0.79
C GLY A 70 6.30 -8.23 1.24
N PHE A 71 5.89 -6.99 1.47
CA PHE A 71 6.78 -5.93 1.95
C PHE A 71 6.40 -5.51 3.38
N GLY A 72 7.41 -5.18 4.18
CA GLY A 72 7.24 -4.58 5.50
C GLY A 72 7.25 -3.05 5.45
N GLY A 73 6.87 -2.42 6.56
CA GLY A 73 6.83 -0.95 6.67
C GLY A 73 8.21 -0.28 6.64
N ASN A 74 9.27 -1.03 6.98
CA ASN A 74 10.67 -0.69 6.80
C ASN A 74 11.50 -1.99 6.69
N ILE A 75 12.82 -1.85 6.51
CA ILE A 75 13.77 -2.96 6.50
C ILE A 75 13.66 -3.79 7.79
N GLY A 76 13.52 -5.10 7.65
CA GLY A 76 13.43 -6.03 8.78
C GLY A 76 12.07 -6.08 9.48
N HIS A 77 11.04 -5.40 8.96
CA HIS A 77 9.69 -5.46 9.51
C HIS A 77 8.88 -6.60 8.86
N ASP A 78 7.88 -7.09 9.60
CA ASP A 78 6.96 -8.11 9.10
C ASP A 78 6.17 -7.62 7.86
N PRO A 79 5.93 -8.51 6.89
CA PRO A 79 5.23 -8.15 5.67
C PRO A 79 3.73 -7.99 5.91
N HIS A 80 3.14 -6.99 5.26
CA HIS A 80 1.70 -6.72 5.35
C HIS A 80 1.15 -6.19 4.02
N LEU A 81 -0.13 -6.42 3.71
CA LEU A 81 -0.76 -5.99 2.45
C LEU A 81 -0.69 -4.48 2.21
N LEU A 82 -0.85 -3.68 3.27
CA LEU A 82 -0.75 -2.21 3.20
C LEU A 82 0.60 -1.77 2.62
N TYR A 83 1.69 -2.31 3.16
CA TYR A 83 3.05 -2.00 2.74
C TYR A 83 3.36 -2.59 1.36
N THR A 84 2.87 -3.81 1.09
CA THR A 84 2.99 -4.46 -0.21
C THR A 84 2.36 -3.62 -1.32
N LEU A 85 1.16 -3.08 -1.10
CA LEU A 85 0.55 -2.16 -2.06
C LEU A 85 1.40 -0.90 -2.24
N SER A 86 1.83 -0.25 -1.15
CA SER A 86 2.65 0.97 -1.23
C SER A 86 3.96 0.75 -2.00
N ALA A 87 4.66 -0.37 -1.79
CA ALA A 87 5.84 -0.73 -2.58
C ALA A 87 5.52 -0.82 -4.07
N VAL A 88 4.49 -1.58 -4.43
CA VAL A 88 4.08 -1.78 -5.83
C VAL A 88 3.64 -0.46 -6.48
N GLN A 89 2.94 0.40 -5.75
CA GLN A 89 2.54 1.71 -6.24
C GLN A 89 3.72 2.65 -6.47
N VAL A 90 4.71 2.68 -5.56
CA VAL A 90 5.92 3.49 -5.76
C VAL A 90 6.73 2.98 -6.96
N LEU A 91 6.87 1.66 -7.10
CA LEU A 91 7.56 1.08 -8.26
C LEU A 91 6.80 1.38 -9.56
N ALA A 92 5.46 1.38 -9.53
CA ALA A 92 4.65 1.79 -10.68
C ALA A 92 4.81 3.28 -11.01
N LEU A 93 4.88 4.17 -10.01
CA LEU A 93 5.12 5.61 -10.21
C LEU A 93 6.44 5.87 -10.96
N PHE A 94 7.47 5.08 -10.68
CA PHE A 94 8.78 5.21 -11.34
C PHE A 94 8.92 4.38 -12.62
N ASP A 95 7.89 3.65 -13.05
CA ASP A 95 7.96 2.68 -14.16
C ASP A 95 9.06 1.62 -13.98
N LYS A 96 9.14 1.06 -12.77
CA LYS A 96 10.16 0.09 -12.32
C LYS A 96 9.54 -1.21 -11.80
N LEU A 97 8.39 -1.63 -12.32
CA LEU A 97 7.77 -2.90 -11.90
C LEU A 97 8.58 -4.13 -12.34
N ASP A 98 9.46 -4.00 -13.32
CA ASP A 98 10.33 -5.06 -13.85
C ASP A 98 11.36 -5.57 -12.86
N VAL A 99 11.68 -4.80 -11.81
CA VAL A 99 12.60 -5.22 -10.75
C VAL A 99 11.99 -6.25 -9.79
N LEU A 100 10.68 -6.44 -9.82
CA LEU A 100 9.97 -7.37 -8.95
C LEU A 100 9.91 -8.78 -9.52
N ASP A 101 10.07 -9.77 -8.65
CA ASP A 101 9.47 -11.08 -8.88
C ASP A 101 7.94 -10.99 -8.68
N ILE A 102 7.24 -10.70 -9.77
CA ILE A 102 5.77 -10.56 -9.79
C ILE A 102 5.09 -11.83 -9.28
N ASN A 103 5.63 -13.02 -9.53
CA ASN A 103 5.04 -14.27 -9.06
C ASN A 103 5.10 -14.34 -7.54
N LYS A 104 6.25 -14.01 -6.96
CA LYS A 104 6.44 -14.03 -5.51
C LYS A 104 5.49 -13.08 -4.78
N VAL A 105 5.30 -11.87 -5.30
CA VAL A 105 4.33 -10.90 -4.73
C VAL A 105 2.90 -11.41 -4.91
N THR A 106 2.58 -11.99 -6.07
CA THR A 106 1.25 -12.56 -6.37
C THR A 106 0.91 -13.72 -5.43
N ASP A 107 1.87 -14.61 -5.18
CA ASP A 107 1.69 -15.79 -4.32
C ASP A 107 1.47 -15.37 -2.86
N TYR A 108 2.19 -14.36 -2.38
CA TYR A 108 1.94 -13.76 -1.06
C TYR A 108 0.50 -13.24 -0.93
N ILE A 109 0.04 -12.43 -1.88
CA ILE A 109 -1.32 -11.85 -1.84
C ILE A 109 -2.38 -12.94 -1.94
N ARG A 110 -2.17 -13.93 -2.82
CA ARG A 110 -3.09 -15.06 -2.99
C ARG A 110 -3.22 -15.89 -1.71
N ALA A 111 -2.13 -16.12 -0.99
CA ALA A 111 -2.14 -16.87 0.26
C ALA A 111 -2.95 -16.20 1.38
N LEU A 112 -3.23 -14.89 1.24
CA LEU A 112 -4.02 -14.11 2.19
C LEU A 112 -5.52 -14.06 1.87
N GLN A 113 -5.97 -14.66 0.75
CA GLN A 113 -7.39 -14.76 0.46
C GLN A 113 -8.03 -15.87 1.30
N ASN A 114 -9.02 -15.51 2.12
CA ASN A 114 -9.78 -16.42 2.97
C ASN A 114 -10.90 -17.14 2.20
N GLU A 115 -11.44 -18.20 2.81
CA GLU A 115 -12.48 -19.03 2.19
C GLU A 115 -13.78 -18.26 1.86
N ASP A 116 -14.12 -17.26 2.68
CA ASP A 116 -15.29 -16.40 2.53
C ASP A 116 -15.10 -15.29 1.46
N GLY A 117 -13.88 -15.15 0.93
CA GLY A 117 -13.51 -14.14 -0.06
C GLY A 117 -12.85 -12.90 0.52
N SER A 118 -12.81 -12.74 1.84
CA SER A 118 -12.06 -11.67 2.49
C SER A 118 -10.56 -11.84 2.31
N PHE A 119 -9.80 -10.80 2.64
CA PHE A 119 -8.35 -10.85 2.67
C PHE A 119 -7.85 -10.54 4.08
N SER A 120 -6.90 -11.33 4.55
CA SER A 120 -6.17 -11.02 5.77
C SER A 120 -5.02 -10.05 5.48
N GLY A 121 -4.73 -9.14 6.41
CA GLY A 121 -3.67 -8.14 6.24
C GLY A 121 -2.27 -8.78 6.21
N ASP A 122 -2.10 -9.86 6.97
CA ASP A 122 -0.91 -10.67 7.11
C ASP A 122 -1.27 -12.09 7.58
N ILE A 123 -0.25 -12.86 8.00
CA ILE A 123 -0.39 -14.25 8.46
C ILE A 123 -1.15 -14.41 9.79
N TRP A 124 -1.39 -13.33 10.53
CA TRP A 124 -2.07 -13.36 11.83
C TRP A 124 -3.59 -13.25 11.71
N GLY A 125 -4.09 -12.99 10.49
CA GLY A 125 -5.48 -13.23 10.14
C GLY A 125 -6.44 -12.07 10.43
N GLU A 126 -5.96 -10.86 10.73
CA GLU A 126 -6.84 -9.68 10.80
C GLU A 126 -7.56 -9.50 9.46
N VAL A 127 -8.88 -9.34 9.50
CA VAL A 127 -9.70 -9.10 8.30
C VAL A 127 -10.30 -7.71 8.37
N ASP A 128 -10.13 -6.96 7.28
CA ASP A 128 -10.70 -5.64 7.08
C ASP A 128 -10.88 -5.40 5.57
N THR A 129 -11.94 -4.71 5.16
CA THR A 129 -12.19 -4.39 3.74
C THR A 129 -11.06 -3.61 3.06
N ARG A 130 -10.25 -2.85 3.80
CA ARG A 130 -9.01 -2.23 3.28
C ARG A 130 -8.04 -3.25 2.71
N PHE A 131 -7.96 -4.44 3.29
CA PHE A 131 -7.07 -5.49 2.79
C PHE A 131 -7.58 -6.08 1.48
N SER A 132 -8.90 -6.13 1.30
CA SER A 132 -9.50 -6.48 0.00
C SER A 132 -9.15 -5.45 -1.06
N TYR A 133 -9.24 -4.15 -0.74
CA TYR A 133 -8.77 -3.08 -1.63
C TYR A 133 -7.27 -3.22 -1.95
N CYS A 134 -6.42 -3.41 -0.93
CA CYS A 134 -4.98 -3.55 -1.13
C CYS A 134 -4.62 -4.73 -2.02
N ALA A 135 -5.20 -5.90 -1.78
CA ALA A 135 -4.96 -7.09 -2.58
C ALA A 135 -5.40 -6.90 -4.04
N ILE A 136 -6.63 -6.43 -4.27
CA ILE A 136 -7.19 -6.25 -5.61
C ILE A 136 -6.42 -5.15 -6.37
N CYS A 137 -6.13 -4.02 -5.73
CA CYS A 137 -5.40 -2.92 -6.37
C CYS A 137 -3.98 -3.35 -6.76
N CYS A 138 -3.28 -4.05 -5.87
CA CYS A 138 -1.94 -4.55 -6.12
C CYS A 138 -1.93 -5.55 -7.30
N LEU A 139 -2.82 -6.53 -7.28
CA LEU A 139 -2.95 -7.51 -8.37
C LEU A 139 -3.40 -6.87 -9.69
N ALA A 140 -4.22 -5.81 -9.65
CA ALA A 140 -4.61 -5.06 -10.84
C ALA A 140 -3.40 -4.35 -11.49
N ILE A 141 -2.57 -3.67 -10.68
CA ILE A 141 -1.33 -3.03 -11.15
C ILE A 141 -0.39 -4.07 -11.76
N LEU A 142 -0.25 -5.23 -11.11
CA LEU A 142 0.60 -6.33 -11.55
C LEU A 142 0.00 -7.17 -12.70
N LYS A 143 -1.25 -6.89 -13.11
CA LYS A 143 -2.01 -7.65 -14.14
C LYS A 143 -2.17 -9.13 -13.80
N ARG A 144 -2.48 -9.43 -12.53
CA ARG A 144 -2.60 -10.78 -11.95
C ARG A 144 -3.90 -11.01 -11.17
N LEU A 145 -4.98 -10.30 -11.51
CA LEU A 145 -6.29 -10.51 -10.87
C LEU A 145 -6.84 -11.93 -11.03
N ASP A 146 -6.41 -12.64 -12.08
CA ASP A 146 -6.75 -14.03 -12.35
C ASP A 146 -6.15 -15.03 -11.34
N SER A 147 -5.23 -14.58 -10.46
CA SER A 147 -4.62 -15.45 -9.44
C SER A 147 -5.51 -15.70 -8.22
N ILE A 148 -6.60 -14.94 -8.04
CA ILE A 148 -7.50 -14.99 -6.89
C ILE A 148 -8.94 -15.30 -7.32
N ASN A 149 -9.79 -15.68 -6.37
CA ASN A 149 -11.22 -15.81 -6.60
C ASN A 149 -11.89 -14.43 -6.52
N VAL A 150 -11.97 -13.73 -7.64
CA VAL A 150 -12.53 -12.37 -7.73
C VAL A 150 -14.02 -12.37 -7.34
N GLU A 151 -14.80 -13.37 -7.75
CA GLU A 151 -16.24 -13.44 -7.45
C GLU A 151 -16.51 -13.59 -5.95
N LYS A 152 -15.66 -14.30 -5.21
CA LYS A 152 -15.76 -14.37 -3.74
C LYS A 152 -15.37 -13.04 -3.10
N ALA A 153 -14.30 -12.40 -3.55
CA ALA A 153 -13.87 -11.10 -3.05
C ALA A 153 -14.98 -10.03 -3.21
N VAL A 154 -15.60 -9.97 -4.39
CA VAL A 154 -16.72 -9.06 -4.66
C VAL A 154 -17.91 -9.37 -3.74
N ARG A 155 -18.27 -10.66 -3.57
CA ARG A 155 -19.35 -11.06 -2.66
C ARG A 155 -19.08 -10.64 -1.22
N TYR A 156 -17.84 -10.78 -0.75
CA TYR A 156 -17.45 -10.34 0.59
C TYR A 156 -17.60 -8.83 0.76
N ILE A 157 -17.06 -8.02 -0.17
CA ILE A 157 -17.19 -6.56 -0.12
C ILE A 157 -18.66 -6.13 -0.12
N VAL A 158 -19.50 -6.74 -0.98
CA VAL A 158 -20.95 -6.45 -1.02
C VAL A 158 -21.63 -6.78 0.30
N SER A 159 -21.19 -7.84 1.00
CA SER A 159 -21.73 -8.20 2.31
C SER A 159 -21.36 -7.21 3.43
N CYS A 160 -20.36 -6.35 3.20
CA CYS A 160 -19.97 -5.29 4.14
C CYS A 160 -20.80 -4.02 3.97
N LYS A 161 -21.69 -3.94 2.96
CA LYS A 161 -22.58 -2.80 2.76
C LYS A 161 -23.63 -2.72 3.88
N THR A 162 -23.81 -1.54 4.44
CA THR A 162 -24.76 -1.29 5.54
C THR A 162 -26.09 -0.73 5.03
N LEU A 163 -27.04 -0.51 5.95
CA LEU A 163 -28.35 0.09 5.67
C LEU A 163 -28.28 1.54 5.17
N ASP A 164 -27.26 2.30 5.58
CA ASP A 164 -27.09 3.69 5.14
C ASP A 164 -26.47 3.80 3.72
N GLY A 165 -26.08 2.65 3.15
CA GLY A 165 -25.48 2.54 1.83
C GLY A 165 -23.95 2.63 1.81
N GLY A 166 -23.32 2.95 2.94
CA GLY A 166 -21.88 2.85 3.16
C GLY A 166 -21.42 1.42 3.37
N PHE A 167 -20.12 1.27 3.66
CA PHE A 167 -19.49 -0.03 3.91
C PHE A 167 -18.75 0.01 5.25
N GLY A 168 -18.84 -1.09 5.99
CA GLY A 168 -18.07 -1.31 7.22
C GLY A 168 -16.80 -2.11 6.97
N CYS A 169 -15.93 -2.19 7.98
CA CYS A 169 -14.68 -2.95 7.89
C CYS A 169 -14.89 -4.46 7.71
N THR A 170 -16.02 -4.97 8.20
CA THR A 170 -16.49 -6.35 8.09
C THR A 170 -18.02 -6.36 8.02
N PRO A 171 -18.67 -7.49 7.66
CA PRO A 171 -20.12 -7.58 7.62
C PRO A 171 -20.76 -7.23 8.97
N GLY A 172 -21.69 -6.26 8.95
CA GLY A 172 -22.39 -5.78 10.14
C GLY A 172 -21.68 -4.65 10.91
N ALA A 173 -20.48 -4.24 10.51
CA ALA A 173 -19.79 -3.11 11.12
C ALA A 173 -20.40 -1.75 10.72
N GLU A 174 -20.11 -0.71 11.50
CA GLU A 174 -20.52 0.67 11.19
C GLU A 174 -19.89 1.15 9.87
N SER A 175 -20.64 1.95 9.11
CA SER A 175 -20.12 2.53 7.88
C SER A 175 -19.01 3.53 8.14
N HIS A 176 -17.93 3.39 7.38
CA HIS A 176 -16.78 4.27 7.50
C HIS A 176 -16.24 4.60 6.11
N ALA A 177 -16.00 5.88 5.80
CA ALA A 177 -15.66 6.33 4.45
C ALA A 177 -14.36 5.72 3.87
N GLY A 178 -13.47 5.26 4.75
CA GLY A 178 -12.24 4.54 4.40
C GLY A 178 -12.40 3.04 4.11
N GLN A 179 -13.61 2.50 4.22
CA GLN A 179 -13.93 1.09 3.98
C GLN A 179 -14.73 1.01 2.67
N LYS A 180 -14.13 0.53 1.57
CA LYS A 180 -14.77 0.27 0.26
C LYS A 180 -13.81 -0.38 -0.72
#